data_AF-A0A6J2WTH7-F1
#
_entry.id   AF-A0A6J2WTH7-F1
#
_cell.length_a   1.000
_cell.length_b   1.000
_cell.length_c   1.000
_cell.angle_alpha   90.00
_cell.angle_beta   90.00
_cell.angle_gamma   90.00
#
_symmetry.space_group_name_H-M   'P 1'
#
loop_
_entity.id
_entity.type
_entity.pdbx_description
1 polymer ?
#
loop_
_entity_poly.entity_id
_entity_poly.type
_entity_poly.pdbx_seq_one_letter_code
_entity_poly.pdbx_strand_id
1 'polypeptide(L)'
;MTAWIILPVGLSAFSITGIWIVYAMAVMNHHVCPVENWSYNVTCAEETAKPGFPKTCCTIQDIPLISKCGSYPPESCLFSLIGNVGAFMVVMVCLLRYAQVIEHGHHCWVNTGGLISGCANAVGLVMVGNFQVDHAKSLHYVGAGVAFPAGLLFVCLQCVLTYRVAVTALDSWMAHVRVSLAVGSLVSLVLSGIFFIHESFVLQHAAAICEWVFTIVILVFYGTFTYEFGTVTLETMLAGLQRHHRHGMGLKSPGGSSTSTHLNCTPESIAML
;
A
#
# COMPACT_ATOMS: atom_id res chain seq x y z
N MET A 1 -10.73 21.40 12.98
CA MET A 1 -10.24 20.09 12.49
C MET A 1 -10.15 20.18 10.99
N THR A 2 -9.02 19.77 10.41
CA THR A 2 -8.75 19.84 8.97
C THR A 2 -9.48 18.70 8.27
N ALA A 3 -10.08 18.96 7.10
CA ALA A 3 -10.79 17.93 6.32
C ALA A 3 -9.89 16.74 5.93
N TRP A 4 -8.57 16.94 5.96
CA TRP A 4 -7.56 15.94 5.61
C TRP A 4 -7.54 14.70 6.51
N ILE A 5 -8.08 14.76 7.74
CA ILE A 5 -8.22 13.56 8.60
C ILE A 5 -9.15 12.50 7.98
N ILE A 6 -10.08 12.93 7.13
CA ILE A 6 -11.06 12.03 6.49
C ILE A 6 -10.36 11.17 5.42
N LEU A 7 -9.28 11.67 4.82
CA LEU A 7 -8.64 11.00 3.69
C LEU A 7 -8.05 9.62 4.07
N PRO A 8 -7.20 9.48 5.12
CA PRO A 8 -6.65 8.17 5.48
C PRO A 8 -7.68 7.21 6.05
N VAL A 9 -8.65 7.71 6.83
CA VAL A 9 -9.75 6.91 7.38
C VAL A 9 -10.67 6.44 6.25
N GLY A 10 -11.02 7.34 5.32
CA GLY A 10 -11.82 7.06 4.15
C GLY A 10 -11.16 6.00 3.26
N LEU A 11 -9.86 6.13 2.98
CA LEU A 11 -9.10 5.14 2.20
C LEU A 11 -9.22 3.75 2.84
N SER A 12 -9.00 3.67 4.14
CA SER A 12 -9.03 2.41 4.90
C SER A 12 -10.43 1.81 4.91
N ALA A 13 -11.43 2.58 5.35
CA ALA A 13 -12.80 2.11 5.50
C ALA A 13 -13.43 1.73 4.16
N PHE A 14 -13.26 2.55 3.13
CA PHE A 14 -13.76 2.29 1.79
C PHE A 14 -13.13 1.03 1.19
N SER A 15 -11.80 0.91 1.26
CA SER A 15 -11.09 -0.22 0.65
C SER A 15 -11.37 -1.53 1.39
N ILE A 16 -11.32 -1.54 2.73
CA ILE A 16 -11.60 -2.74 3.54
C ILE A 16 -13.05 -3.20 3.30
N THR A 17 -14.02 -2.29 3.40
CA THR A 17 -15.43 -2.63 3.17
C THR A 17 -15.63 -3.14 1.74
N GLY A 18 -15.03 -2.46 0.77
CA GLY A 18 -15.10 -2.83 -0.64
C GLY A 18 -14.58 -4.25 -0.92
N ILE A 19 -13.38 -4.60 -0.46
CA ILE A 19 -12.81 -5.94 -0.70
C ILE A 19 -13.63 -7.05 -0.03
N TRP A 20 -14.22 -6.79 1.14
CA TRP A 20 -15.13 -7.76 1.78
C TRP A 20 -16.44 -7.94 1.00
N ILE A 21 -16.98 -6.86 0.41
CA ILE A 21 -18.15 -6.95 -0.46
C ILE A 21 -17.81 -7.76 -1.73
N VAL A 22 -16.66 -7.49 -2.36
CA VAL A 22 -16.17 -8.26 -3.52
C VAL A 22 -16.07 -9.74 -3.17
N TYR A 23 -15.46 -10.08 -2.03
CA TYR A 23 -15.38 -11.46 -1.55
C TYR A 23 -16.76 -12.08 -1.30
N ALA A 24 -17.67 -11.38 -0.62
CA ALA A 24 -19.01 -11.88 -0.35
C ALA A 24 -19.78 -12.19 -1.65
N MET A 25 -19.70 -11.31 -2.65
CA MET A 25 -20.30 -11.54 -3.96
C MET A 25 -19.66 -12.74 -4.67
N ALA A 26 -18.33 -12.85 -4.66
CA ALA A 26 -17.62 -13.96 -5.30
C ALA A 26 -17.98 -15.32 -4.67
N VAL A 27 -18.19 -15.36 -3.35
CA VAL A 27 -18.67 -16.57 -2.64
C VAL A 27 -20.13 -16.86 -3.02
N MET A 28 -21.01 -15.85 -3.01
CA MET A 28 -22.42 -16.00 -3.36
C MET A 28 -22.62 -16.46 -4.81
N ASN A 29 -21.74 -16.05 -5.72
CA ASN A 29 -21.75 -16.44 -7.14
C ASN A 29 -20.95 -17.72 -7.42
N HIS A 30 -20.41 -18.39 -6.40
CA HIS A 30 -19.61 -19.61 -6.53
C HIS A 30 -18.35 -19.47 -7.40
N HIS A 31 -17.79 -18.26 -7.48
CA HIS A 31 -16.53 -17.96 -8.16
C HIS A 31 -15.31 -18.28 -7.29
N VAL A 32 -15.45 -18.21 -5.97
CA VAL A 32 -14.42 -18.61 -5.00
C VAL A 32 -15.04 -19.40 -3.85
N CYS A 33 -14.19 -20.08 -3.11
CA CYS A 33 -14.60 -20.88 -1.96
C CYS A 33 -14.57 -20.08 -0.63
N PRO A 34 -15.53 -20.31 0.29
CA PRO A 34 -15.58 -19.60 1.57
C PRO A 34 -14.36 -19.89 2.44
N VAL A 35 -13.77 -18.88 3.10
CA VAL A 35 -12.58 -19.04 3.97
C VAL A 35 -12.81 -20.03 5.13
N GLU A 36 -14.03 -20.11 5.69
CA GLU A 36 -14.32 -20.89 6.91
C GLU A 36 -14.68 -22.37 6.67
N ASN A 37 -15.04 -22.76 5.44
CA ASN A 37 -15.64 -24.06 5.15
C ASN A 37 -14.79 -24.89 4.17
N TRP A 38 -13.54 -25.16 4.54
CA TRP A 38 -12.66 -26.05 3.77
C TRP A 38 -12.39 -27.35 4.52
N SER A 39 -12.96 -28.44 4.01
CA SER A 39 -12.45 -29.77 4.34
C SER A 39 -11.24 -30.07 3.45
N TYR A 40 -10.03 -30.01 4.01
CA TYR A 40 -8.77 -30.40 3.35
C TYR A 40 -8.65 -31.92 3.20
N ASN A 41 -9.71 -32.60 2.74
CA ASN A 41 -9.66 -34.02 2.49
C ASN A 41 -9.12 -34.26 1.07
N VAL A 42 -8.10 -35.11 0.94
CA VAL A 42 -7.25 -35.26 -0.27
C VAL A 42 -7.97 -35.95 -1.44
N THR A 43 -9.30 -36.08 -1.41
CA THR A 43 -10.06 -36.75 -2.45
C THR A 43 -11.30 -35.95 -2.79
N CYS A 44 -11.21 -35.17 -3.85
CA CYS A 44 -12.37 -34.73 -4.60
C CYS A 44 -12.79 -35.94 -5.43
N ALA A 45 -13.40 -36.93 -4.79
CA ALA A 45 -14.02 -38.03 -5.52
C ALA A 45 -15.09 -37.41 -6.43
N GLU A 46 -15.01 -37.70 -7.72
CA GLU A 46 -15.85 -37.14 -8.79
C GLU A 46 -17.38 -37.29 -8.58
N GLU A 47 -17.83 -37.96 -7.51
CA GLU A 47 -19.19 -38.49 -7.38
C GLU A 47 -20.18 -37.71 -6.50
N THR A 48 -19.86 -36.53 -5.97
CA THR A 48 -20.84 -35.77 -5.14
C THR A 48 -21.43 -34.51 -5.79
N ALA A 49 -21.37 -34.39 -7.12
CA ALA A 49 -22.07 -33.32 -7.82
C ALA A 49 -23.58 -33.62 -7.89
N LYS A 50 -24.33 -33.24 -6.82
CA LYS A 50 -25.79 -33.09 -6.94
C LYS A 50 -26.10 -31.88 -7.83
N PRO A 51 -27.09 -31.95 -8.73
CA PRO A 51 -27.51 -30.80 -9.52
C PRO A 51 -28.04 -29.73 -8.56
N GLY A 52 -27.34 -28.59 -8.47
CA GLY A 52 -27.85 -27.40 -7.80
C GLY A 52 -26.96 -26.78 -6.73
N PHE A 53 -26.12 -27.50 -5.98
CA PHE A 53 -25.30 -26.90 -4.89
C PHE A 53 -24.24 -27.87 -4.31
N PRO A 54 -23.03 -27.37 -3.92
CA PRO A 54 -22.16 -26.40 -4.59
C PRO A 54 -20.93 -27.09 -5.21
N LYS A 55 -20.17 -26.36 -6.06
CA LYS A 55 -18.81 -26.74 -6.48
C LYS A 55 -18.04 -27.32 -5.29
N THR A 56 -17.44 -28.50 -5.44
CA THR A 56 -16.52 -29.02 -4.42
C THR A 56 -15.35 -28.05 -4.28
N CYS A 57 -15.19 -27.47 -3.10
CA CYS A 57 -14.07 -26.57 -2.74
C CYS A 57 -12.79 -27.38 -2.58
N CYS A 58 -12.21 -27.66 -3.74
CA CYS A 58 -11.30 -28.78 -3.94
C CYS A 58 -10.25 -28.48 -5.01
N THR A 59 -10.41 -27.33 -5.68
CA THR A 59 -9.61 -26.89 -6.81
C THR A 59 -8.72 -25.74 -6.34
N ILE A 60 -7.45 -25.80 -6.70
CA ILE A 60 -6.48 -24.70 -6.50
C ILE A 60 -6.96 -23.40 -7.15
N GLN A 61 -7.77 -23.53 -8.20
CA GLN A 61 -8.28 -22.44 -9.03
C GLN A 61 -9.24 -21.50 -8.30
N ASP A 62 -9.95 -22.00 -7.28
CA ASP A 62 -11.05 -21.29 -6.58
C ASP A 62 -10.64 -20.83 -5.16
N ILE A 63 -9.33 -20.79 -4.85
CA ILE A 63 -8.79 -20.25 -3.59
C ILE A 63 -9.16 -18.76 -3.47
N PRO A 64 -9.67 -18.29 -2.31
CA PRO A 64 -10.17 -16.92 -2.12
C PRO A 64 -9.04 -15.89 -1.93
N LEU A 65 -8.10 -15.84 -2.87
CA LEU A 65 -7.20 -14.69 -3.02
C LEU A 65 -8.04 -13.43 -3.28
N ILE A 66 -7.62 -12.26 -2.78
CA ILE A 66 -8.37 -11.01 -3.01
C ILE A 66 -8.51 -10.76 -4.51
N SER A 67 -7.41 -10.92 -5.24
CA SER A 67 -7.36 -10.82 -6.69
C SER A 67 -8.30 -11.80 -7.42
N LYS A 68 -8.47 -13.01 -6.87
CA LYS A 68 -9.39 -14.01 -7.42
C LYS A 68 -10.85 -13.61 -7.25
N CYS A 69 -11.20 -13.07 -6.08
CA CYS A 69 -12.56 -12.60 -5.81
C CYS A 69 -13.01 -11.51 -6.81
N GLY A 70 -12.08 -10.71 -7.33
CA GLY A 70 -12.35 -9.66 -8.31
C GLY A 70 -12.23 -10.06 -9.78
N SER A 71 -12.31 -11.35 -10.12
CA SER A 71 -12.04 -11.80 -11.51
C SER A 71 -13.23 -11.70 -12.46
N TYR A 72 -14.46 -11.86 -11.98
CA TYR A 72 -15.65 -11.93 -12.83
C TYR A 72 -16.62 -10.76 -12.57
N PRO A 73 -17.42 -10.31 -13.55
CA PRO A 73 -18.46 -9.31 -13.30
C PRO A 73 -19.61 -9.90 -12.45
N PRO A 74 -20.22 -9.12 -11.54
CA PRO A 74 -19.97 -7.70 -11.28
C PRO A 74 -18.80 -7.41 -10.31
N GLU A 75 -18.20 -8.44 -9.70
CA GLU A 75 -17.13 -8.29 -8.70
C GLU A 75 -15.91 -7.55 -9.24
N SER A 76 -15.52 -7.84 -10.48
CA SER A 76 -14.36 -7.23 -11.16
C SER A 76 -14.53 -5.73 -11.40
N CYS A 77 -15.75 -5.28 -11.69
CA CYS A 77 -16.05 -3.85 -11.80
C CYS A 77 -15.89 -3.14 -10.46
N LEU A 78 -16.36 -3.76 -9.38
CA LEU A 78 -16.22 -3.21 -8.03
C LEU A 78 -14.75 -3.22 -7.58
N PHE A 79 -14.02 -4.31 -7.85
CA PHE A 79 -12.60 -4.43 -7.55
C PHE A 79 -11.75 -3.37 -8.28
N SER A 80 -12.04 -3.13 -9.57
CA SER A 80 -11.43 -2.03 -10.34
C SER A 80 -11.73 -0.67 -9.74
N LEU A 81 -12.99 -0.40 -9.38
CA LEU A 81 -13.39 0.85 -8.73
C LEU A 81 -12.61 1.08 -7.43
N ILE A 82 -12.56 0.06 -6.56
CA ILE A 82 -11.84 0.12 -5.28
C ILE A 82 -10.35 0.37 -5.52
N GLY A 83 -9.73 -0.38 -6.44
CA GLY A 83 -8.30 -0.23 -6.78
C GLY A 83 -7.96 1.16 -7.31
N ASN A 84 -8.77 1.70 -8.23
CA ASN A 84 -8.56 3.01 -8.83
C ASN A 84 -8.75 4.17 -7.84
N VAL A 85 -9.86 4.14 -7.07
CA VAL A 85 -10.11 5.16 -6.03
C VAL A 85 -9.07 5.07 -4.93
N GLY A 86 -8.72 3.86 -4.49
CA GLY A 86 -7.67 3.62 -3.52
C GLY A 86 -6.31 4.15 -3.98
N ALA A 87 -5.92 3.90 -5.24
CA ALA A 87 -4.69 4.42 -5.82
C ALA A 87 -4.63 5.95 -5.80
N PHE A 88 -5.72 6.62 -6.20
CA PHE A 88 -5.81 8.08 -6.15
C PHE A 88 -5.65 8.61 -4.71
N MET A 89 -6.36 8.02 -3.75
CA MET A 89 -6.28 8.41 -2.35
C MET A 89 -4.88 8.17 -1.76
N VAL A 90 -4.21 7.06 -2.12
CA VAL A 90 -2.82 6.79 -1.75
C VAL A 90 -1.89 7.90 -2.23
N VAL A 91 -2.00 8.32 -3.50
CA VAL A 91 -1.17 9.44 -4.03
C VAL A 91 -1.42 10.71 -3.23
N MET A 92 -2.68 11.04 -2.93
CA MET A 92 -3.01 12.21 -2.11
C MET A 92 -2.38 12.12 -0.71
N VAL A 93 -2.47 10.98 -0.03
CA VAL A 93 -1.82 10.77 1.26
C VAL A 93 -0.30 10.95 1.14
N CYS A 94 0.32 10.40 0.10
CA CYS A 94 1.76 10.52 -0.10
C CYS A 94 2.21 11.96 -0.33
N LEU A 95 1.47 12.74 -1.12
CA LEU A 95 1.77 14.16 -1.37
C LEU A 95 1.63 15.00 -0.10
N LEU A 96 0.54 14.82 0.65
CA LEU A 96 0.32 15.52 1.92
C LEU A 96 1.41 15.17 2.93
N ARG A 97 1.75 13.88 3.04
CA ARG A 97 2.81 13.44 3.95
C ARG A 97 4.17 14.00 3.56
N TYR A 98 4.48 14.00 2.25
CA TYR A 98 5.71 14.57 1.74
C TYR A 98 5.84 16.06 2.07
N ALA A 99 4.77 16.82 1.84
CA ALA A 99 4.70 18.25 2.15
C ALA A 99 4.80 18.53 3.65
N GLN A 100 4.13 17.73 4.49
CA GLN A 100 4.21 17.83 5.94
C GLN A 100 5.63 17.62 6.45
N VAL A 101 6.35 16.59 5.97
CA VAL A 101 7.73 16.32 6.39
C VAL A 101 8.67 17.46 5.96
N ILE A 102 8.43 18.08 4.81
CA ILE A 102 9.16 19.28 4.36
C ILE A 102 8.94 20.46 5.30
N GLU A 103 7.69 20.72 5.69
CA GLU A 103 7.34 21.83 6.59
C GLU A 103 8.04 21.71 7.95
N HIS A 104 8.23 20.48 8.45
CA HIS A 104 8.98 20.21 9.69
C HIS A 104 10.51 20.34 9.52
N GLY A 105 11.00 20.85 8.38
CA GLY A 105 12.42 21.12 8.14
C GLY A 105 13.23 19.88 7.73
N HIS A 106 12.60 18.72 7.55
CA HIS A 106 13.28 17.48 7.20
C HIS A 106 13.28 17.23 5.69
N HIS A 107 14.38 17.62 5.04
CA HIS A 107 14.66 17.23 3.66
C HIS A 107 15.64 16.06 3.64
N CYS A 108 15.16 14.87 3.29
CA CYS A 108 16.02 13.72 3.15
C CYS A 108 15.52 12.79 2.05
N TRP A 109 16.45 11.99 1.53
CA TRP A 109 16.17 10.94 0.55
C TRP A 109 15.08 9.96 1.00
N VAL A 110 14.90 9.79 2.31
CA VAL A 110 13.82 8.94 2.88
C VAL A 110 12.43 9.52 2.57
N ASN A 111 12.25 10.86 2.64
CA ASN A 111 10.97 11.50 2.33
C ASN A 111 10.64 11.37 0.83
N THR A 112 11.60 11.67 -0.03
CA THR A 112 11.44 11.52 -1.49
C THR A 112 11.24 10.05 -1.88
N GLY A 113 11.98 9.12 -1.27
CA GLY A 113 11.79 7.69 -1.46
C GLY A 113 10.40 7.22 -1.03
N GLY A 114 9.86 7.79 0.05
CA GLY A 114 8.48 7.59 0.47
C GLY A 114 7.49 8.03 -0.60
N LEU A 115 7.63 9.24 -1.14
CA LEU A 115 6.75 9.70 -2.22
C LEU A 115 6.81 8.80 -3.46
N ILE A 116 8.02 8.44 -3.91
CA ILE A 116 8.22 7.59 -5.10
C ILE A 116 7.63 6.20 -4.89
N SER A 117 7.91 5.57 -3.74
CA SER A 117 7.36 4.24 -3.41
C SER A 117 5.83 4.26 -3.30
N GLY A 118 5.25 5.32 -2.74
CA GLY A 118 3.80 5.53 -2.69
C GLY A 118 3.16 5.68 -4.08
N CYS A 119 3.78 6.44 -4.98
CA CYS A 119 3.34 6.56 -6.37
C CYS A 119 3.46 5.24 -7.14
N ALA A 120 4.58 4.51 -6.97
CA ALA A 120 4.75 3.19 -7.56
C ALA A 120 3.70 2.20 -7.05
N ASN A 121 3.40 2.21 -5.75
CA ASN A 121 2.32 1.43 -5.17
C ASN A 121 0.97 1.74 -5.83
N ALA A 122 0.63 3.03 -6.00
CA ALA A 122 -0.60 3.44 -6.67
C ALA A 122 -0.70 2.95 -8.12
N VAL A 123 0.40 3.02 -8.89
CA VAL A 123 0.46 2.45 -10.25
C VAL A 123 0.20 0.95 -10.22
N GLY A 124 0.83 0.22 -9.29
CA GLY A 124 0.60 -1.21 -9.11
C GLY A 124 -0.86 -1.53 -8.77
N LEU A 125 -1.50 -0.75 -7.87
CA LEU A 125 -2.92 -0.91 -7.51
C LEU A 125 -3.85 -0.70 -8.70
N VAL A 126 -3.58 0.30 -9.55
CA VAL A 126 -4.33 0.50 -10.80
C VAL A 126 -4.18 -0.72 -11.71
N MET A 127 -2.97 -1.26 -11.88
CA MET A 127 -2.77 -2.46 -12.69
C MET A 127 -3.53 -3.67 -12.14
N VAL A 128 -3.37 -3.97 -10.84
CA VAL A 128 -4.05 -5.09 -10.18
C VAL A 128 -5.58 -4.99 -10.28
N GLY A 129 -6.12 -3.79 -10.06
CA GLY A 129 -7.57 -3.55 -10.09
C GLY A 129 -8.19 -3.67 -11.49
N ASN A 130 -7.47 -3.30 -12.55
CA ASN A 130 -8.02 -3.27 -13.91
C ASN A 130 -7.67 -4.51 -14.75
N PHE A 131 -6.59 -5.22 -14.43
CA PHE A 131 -6.20 -6.45 -15.11
C PHE A 131 -6.46 -7.63 -14.20
N GLN A 132 -7.53 -8.38 -14.46
CA GLN A 132 -7.95 -9.51 -13.63
C GLN A 132 -6.98 -10.69 -13.78
N VAL A 133 -6.75 -11.44 -12.70
CA VAL A 133 -5.78 -12.54 -12.67
C VAL A 133 -6.12 -13.67 -13.66
N ASP A 134 -7.42 -13.90 -13.92
CA ASP A 134 -7.88 -14.95 -14.84
C ASP A 134 -7.97 -14.54 -16.32
N HIS A 135 -7.96 -13.24 -16.60
CA HIS A 135 -8.10 -12.72 -17.98
C HIS A 135 -6.82 -12.06 -18.51
N ALA A 136 -6.01 -11.47 -17.62
CA ALA A 136 -4.80 -10.71 -17.95
C ALA A 136 -3.67 -10.99 -16.95
N LYS A 137 -3.44 -12.28 -16.66
CA LYS A 137 -2.51 -12.80 -15.64
C LYS A 137 -1.13 -12.14 -15.60
N SER A 138 -0.50 -11.94 -16.77
CA SER A 138 0.83 -11.33 -16.86
C SER A 138 0.83 -9.89 -16.33
N LEU A 139 -0.10 -9.06 -16.81
CA LEU A 139 -0.22 -7.67 -16.36
C LEU A 139 -0.66 -7.59 -14.90
N HIS A 140 -1.55 -8.48 -14.46
CA HIS A 140 -1.97 -8.58 -13.07
C HIS A 140 -0.77 -8.82 -12.14
N TYR A 141 0.06 -9.82 -12.42
CA TYR A 141 1.22 -10.13 -11.58
C TYR A 141 2.34 -9.11 -11.67
N VAL A 142 2.54 -8.45 -12.83
CA VAL A 142 3.42 -7.27 -12.90
C VAL A 142 2.88 -6.18 -11.96
N GLY A 143 1.57 -5.92 -12.00
CA GLY A 143 0.92 -4.98 -11.08
C GLY A 143 1.13 -5.35 -9.62
N ALA A 144 0.89 -6.60 -9.24
CA ALA A 144 1.06 -7.08 -7.87
C ALA A 144 2.52 -7.03 -7.41
N GLY A 145 3.45 -7.40 -8.28
CA GLY A 145 4.90 -7.32 -8.06
C GLY A 145 5.42 -5.88 -7.93
N VAL A 146 4.68 -4.89 -8.42
CA VAL A 146 4.96 -3.47 -8.18
C VAL A 146 4.25 -2.99 -6.90
N ALA A 147 2.94 -3.26 -6.77
CA ALA A 147 2.10 -2.76 -5.67
C ALA A 147 2.64 -3.19 -4.31
N PHE A 148 2.76 -4.49 -4.07
CA PHE A 148 3.03 -4.99 -2.72
C PHE A 148 4.44 -4.62 -2.22
N PRO A 149 5.52 -4.80 -3.00
CA PRO A 149 6.85 -4.38 -2.55
C PRO A 149 6.97 -2.86 -2.41
N ALA A 150 6.38 -2.07 -3.31
CA ALA A 150 6.41 -0.61 -3.19
C ALA A 150 5.61 -0.11 -1.98
N GLY A 151 4.45 -0.71 -1.70
CA GLY A 151 3.65 -0.42 -0.51
C GLY A 151 4.41 -0.79 0.78
N LEU A 152 5.09 -1.93 0.80
CA LEU A 152 5.93 -2.33 1.93
C LEU A 152 7.12 -1.37 2.14
N LEU A 153 7.80 -1.01 1.05
CA LEU A 153 8.88 -0.02 1.10
C LEU A 153 8.38 1.33 1.64
N PHE A 154 7.22 1.78 1.16
CA PHE A 154 6.59 3.01 1.63
C PHE A 154 6.38 2.99 3.15
N VAL A 155 5.72 1.96 3.70
CA VAL A 155 5.44 1.91 5.15
C VAL A 155 6.72 1.81 5.98
N CYS A 156 7.75 1.10 5.50
CA CYS A 156 9.06 1.04 6.16
C CYS A 156 9.75 2.40 6.22
N LEU A 157 9.77 3.15 5.11
CA LEU A 157 10.32 4.51 5.07
C LEU A 157 9.52 5.46 5.97
N GLN A 158 8.20 5.31 6.01
CA GLN A 158 7.34 6.10 6.89
C GLN A 158 7.55 5.78 8.38
N CYS A 159 7.90 4.55 8.75
CA CYS A 159 8.33 4.25 10.12
C CYS A 159 9.57 5.06 10.51
N VAL A 160 10.59 5.08 9.64
CA VAL A 160 11.82 5.87 9.86
C VAL A 160 11.51 7.36 9.98
N LEU A 161 10.66 7.91 9.08
CA LEU A 161 10.27 9.31 9.14
C LEU A 161 9.46 9.64 10.40
N THR A 162 8.58 8.75 10.83
CA THR A 162 7.76 8.95 12.04
C THR A 162 8.66 9.10 13.27
N TYR A 163 9.70 8.27 13.42
CA TYR A 163 10.67 8.46 14.50
C TYR A 163 11.50 9.72 14.37
N ARG A 164 11.92 10.09 13.15
CA ARG A 164 12.73 11.30 12.94
C ARG A 164 11.99 12.59 13.27
N VAL A 165 10.66 12.60 13.07
CA VAL A 165 9.80 13.76 13.31
C VAL A 165 9.16 13.71 14.71
N ALA A 166 9.29 12.61 15.44
CA ALA A 166 8.68 12.46 16.77
C ALA A 166 9.29 13.45 17.77
N VAL A 167 8.43 14.28 18.37
CA VAL A 167 8.81 15.23 19.42
C VAL A 167 8.21 14.82 20.77
N THR A 168 7.00 14.26 20.74
CA THR A 168 6.27 13.86 21.95
C THR A 168 6.33 12.35 22.20
N ALA A 169 6.02 11.95 23.44
CA ALA A 169 5.84 10.54 23.77
C ALA A 169 4.73 9.87 22.95
N LEU A 170 3.68 10.62 22.58
CA LEU A 170 2.58 10.12 21.76
C LEU A 170 3.03 9.86 20.31
N ASP A 171 3.88 10.74 19.76
CA ASP A 171 4.48 10.52 18.43
C ASP A 171 5.38 9.28 18.42
N SER A 172 6.14 9.08 19.50
CA SER A 172 6.98 7.89 19.68
C SER A 172 6.13 6.62 19.79
N TRP A 173 5.03 6.66 20.54
CA TRP A 173 4.07 5.55 20.61
C TRP A 173 3.48 5.22 19.23
N MET A 174 3.07 6.23 18.47
CA MET A 174 2.58 6.04 17.10
C MET A 174 3.64 5.42 16.19
N ALA A 175 4.91 5.80 16.35
CA ALA A 175 6.02 5.18 15.62
C ALA A 175 6.17 3.69 15.95
N HIS A 176 6.04 3.28 17.23
CA HIS A 176 6.05 1.87 17.63
C HIS A 176 4.87 1.07 17.04
N VAL A 177 3.67 1.65 17.04
CA VAL A 177 2.49 1.05 16.40
C VAL A 177 2.75 0.83 14.92
N ARG A 178 3.29 1.82 14.22
CA ARG A 178 3.64 1.73 12.79
C ARG A 178 4.70 0.69 12.49
N VAL A 179 5.75 0.58 13.31
CA VAL A 179 6.75 -0.48 13.16
C VAL A 179 6.12 -1.85 13.33
N SER A 180 5.23 -2.01 14.32
CA SER A 180 4.54 -3.29 14.56
C SER A 180 3.69 -3.69 13.34
N LEU A 181 2.96 -2.74 12.77
CA LEU A 181 2.20 -2.95 11.53
C LEU A 181 3.12 -3.28 10.34
N ALA A 182 4.21 -2.54 10.15
CA ALA A 182 5.16 -2.77 9.05
C ALA A 182 5.85 -4.14 9.15
N VAL A 183 6.18 -4.60 10.36
CA VAL A 183 6.70 -5.96 10.61
C VAL A 183 5.63 -7.00 10.26
N GLY A 184 4.37 -6.79 10.69
CA GLY A 184 3.26 -7.65 10.32
C GLY A 184 3.06 -7.76 8.80
N SER A 185 3.16 -6.63 8.09
CA SER A 185 3.10 -6.58 6.63
C SER A 185 4.28 -7.31 5.99
N LEU A 186 5.51 -7.11 6.47
CA LEU A 186 6.69 -7.80 5.95
C LEU A 186 6.54 -9.32 6.09
N VAL A 187 6.20 -9.80 7.29
CA VAL A 187 6.01 -11.24 7.57
C VAL A 187 4.91 -11.81 6.67
N SER A 188 3.76 -11.14 6.58
CA SER A 188 2.63 -11.60 5.77
C SER A 188 2.99 -11.66 4.28
N LEU A 189 3.67 -10.64 3.73
CA LEU A 189 4.06 -10.62 2.32
C LEU A 189 5.08 -11.72 2.00
N VAL A 190 6.09 -11.92 2.85
CA VAL A 190 7.11 -12.95 2.68
C VAL A 190 6.48 -14.34 2.74
N LEU A 191 5.63 -14.62 3.74
CA LEU A 191 4.94 -15.89 3.86
C LEU A 191 4.00 -16.13 2.68
N SER A 192 3.26 -15.11 2.23
CA SER A 192 2.41 -15.20 1.03
C SER A 192 3.23 -15.62 -0.19
N GLY A 193 4.37 -14.96 -0.45
CA GLY A 193 5.24 -15.31 -1.57
C GLY A 193 5.81 -16.73 -1.49
N ILE A 194 6.29 -17.15 -0.31
CA ILE A 194 6.82 -18.51 -0.09
C ILE A 194 5.73 -19.56 -0.29
N PHE A 195 4.54 -19.34 0.26
CA PHE A 195 3.47 -20.32 0.16
C PHE A 195 2.86 -20.38 -1.24
N PHE A 196 2.82 -19.26 -1.94
CA PHE A 196 2.23 -19.14 -3.29
C PHE A 196 2.98 -19.97 -4.34
N ILE A 197 4.31 -20.13 -4.23
CA ILE A 197 5.10 -20.90 -5.20
C ILE A 197 4.92 -22.42 -5.08
N HIS A 198 4.30 -22.91 -4.00
CA HIS A 198 4.08 -24.34 -3.80
C HIS A 198 2.75 -24.78 -4.42
N GLU A 199 2.72 -25.95 -5.05
CA GLU A 199 1.49 -26.54 -5.62
C GLU A 199 0.59 -27.23 -4.57
N SER A 200 0.83 -26.98 -3.28
CA SER A 200 -0.01 -27.50 -2.20
C SER A 200 -1.22 -26.61 -1.99
N PHE A 201 -2.41 -27.22 -2.04
CA PHE A 201 -3.67 -26.57 -1.74
C PHE A 201 -3.67 -25.86 -0.36
N VAL A 202 -3.12 -26.52 0.67
CA VAL A 202 -3.01 -25.95 2.03
C VAL A 202 -2.11 -24.71 2.04
N LEU A 203 -0.97 -24.77 1.33
CA LEU A 203 -0.03 -23.66 1.32
C LEU A 203 -0.60 -22.49 0.53
N GLN A 204 -1.20 -22.71 -0.64
CA GLN A 204 -1.80 -21.62 -1.38
C GLN A 204 -2.99 -20.98 -0.67
N HIS A 205 -3.76 -21.76 0.11
CA HIS A 205 -4.78 -21.20 0.99
C HIS A 205 -4.14 -20.33 2.09
N ALA A 206 -3.07 -20.80 2.73
CA ALA A 206 -2.31 -19.98 3.67
C ALA A 206 -1.73 -18.72 2.99
N ALA A 207 -1.31 -18.80 1.73
CA ALA A 207 -0.84 -17.66 0.95
C ALA A 207 -1.94 -16.61 0.76
N ALA A 208 -3.19 -17.05 0.52
CA ALA A 208 -4.34 -16.18 0.44
C ALA A 208 -4.64 -15.51 1.78
N ILE A 209 -4.63 -16.25 2.89
CA ILE A 209 -4.76 -15.65 4.23
C ILE A 209 -3.69 -14.58 4.45
N CYS A 210 -2.45 -14.87 4.09
CA CYS A 210 -1.35 -13.90 4.20
C CYS A 210 -1.54 -12.67 3.29
N GLU A 211 -2.09 -12.82 2.07
CA GLU A 211 -2.45 -11.70 1.18
C GLU A 211 -3.52 -10.80 1.83
N TRP A 212 -4.55 -11.41 2.43
CA TRP A 212 -5.59 -10.69 3.17
C TRP A 212 -5.02 -9.93 4.37
N VAL A 213 -4.25 -10.61 5.21
CA VAL A 213 -3.62 -9.99 6.38
C VAL A 213 -2.72 -8.83 5.95
N PHE A 214 -1.85 -9.03 4.95
CA PHE A 214 -1.00 -7.97 4.41
C PHE A 214 -1.83 -6.75 3.98
N THR A 215 -2.87 -6.96 3.17
CA THR A 215 -3.70 -5.88 2.64
C THR A 215 -4.40 -5.10 3.76
N ILE A 216 -5.00 -5.80 4.73
CA ILE A 216 -5.67 -5.16 5.86
C ILE A 216 -4.67 -4.37 6.72
N VAL A 217 -3.51 -4.94 7.03
CA VAL A 217 -2.48 -4.28 7.85
C VAL A 217 -1.94 -3.02 7.15
N ILE A 218 -1.72 -3.06 5.83
CA ILE A 218 -1.33 -1.88 5.05
C ILE A 218 -2.41 -0.80 5.08
N LEU A 219 -3.69 -1.16 4.90
CA LEU A 219 -4.80 -0.21 4.97
C LEU A 219 -4.91 0.40 6.37
N VAL A 220 -4.81 -0.39 7.44
CA VAL A 220 -4.76 0.11 8.82
C VAL A 220 -3.57 1.04 9.03
N PHE A 221 -2.39 0.72 8.49
CA PHE A 221 -1.22 1.60 8.52
C PHE A 221 -1.55 2.96 7.88
N TYR A 222 -2.16 2.97 6.68
CA TYR A 222 -2.59 4.22 6.05
C TYR A 222 -3.56 4.99 6.96
N GLY A 223 -4.53 4.32 7.58
CA GLY A 223 -5.45 4.92 8.55
C GLY A 223 -4.75 5.67 9.69
N THR A 224 -3.58 5.22 10.14
CA THR A 224 -2.83 5.90 11.21
C THR A 224 -2.41 7.33 10.85
N PHE A 225 -2.27 7.69 9.57
CA PHE A 225 -1.96 9.06 9.15
C PHE A 225 -3.03 10.08 9.54
N THR A 226 -4.23 9.63 9.93
CA THR A 226 -5.23 10.52 10.51
C THR A 226 -4.71 11.28 11.73
N TYR A 227 -3.77 10.68 12.48
CA TYR A 227 -3.15 11.29 13.65
C TYR A 227 -2.38 12.55 13.26
N GLU A 228 -1.50 12.48 12.26
CA GLU A 228 -0.72 13.64 11.83
C GLU A 228 -1.46 14.56 10.86
N PHE A 229 -2.45 14.07 10.11
CA PHE A 229 -3.17 14.90 9.15
C PHE A 229 -4.13 15.89 9.81
N GLY A 230 -4.42 15.70 11.10
CA GLY A 230 -5.12 16.68 11.92
C GLY A 230 -4.38 18.02 12.04
N THR A 231 -3.08 18.05 11.79
CA THR A 231 -2.23 19.25 11.88
C THR A 231 -1.90 19.86 10.52
N VAL A 232 -2.36 19.29 9.40
CA VAL A 232 -2.05 19.78 8.04
C VAL A 232 -2.81 21.07 7.76
N THR A 233 -2.10 22.16 7.46
CA THR A 233 -2.68 23.49 7.21
C THR A 233 -2.49 23.93 5.75
N LEU A 234 -2.96 25.14 5.41
CA LEU A 234 -2.71 25.75 4.10
C LEU A 234 -1.20 25.97 3.86
N GLU A 235 -0.43 26.28 4.91
CA GLU A 235 1.02 26.45 4.85
C GLU A 235 1.73 25.15 4.45
N THR A 236 1.26 24.01 4.96
CA THR A 236 1.73 22.68 4.53
C THR A 236 1.59 22.49 3.02
N MET A 237 0.43 22.86 2.47
CA MET A 237 0.17 22.77 1.02
C MET A 237 1.06 23.71 0.21
N LEU A 238 1.26 24.94 0.70
CA LEU A 238 2.14 25.92 0.07
C LEU A 238 3.61 25.49 0.11
N ALA A 239 4.07 24.88 1.20
CA ALA A 239 5.43 24.35 1.31
C ALA A 239 5.72 23.27 0.25
N GLY A 240 4.73 22.43 -0.07
CA GLY A 240 4.82 21.46 -1.16
C GLY A 240 4.87 22.11 -2.55
N LEU A 241 4.09 23.18 -2.79
CA LEU A 241 3.95 23.84 -4.10
C LEU A 241 5.07 24.86 -4.40
N GLN A 242 5.45 25.69 -3.43
CA GLN A 242 6.34 26.85 -3.63
C GLN A 242 7.78 26.44 -4.00
N ARG A 243 8.25 25.25 -3.61
CA ARG A 243 9.61 24.81 -3.98
C ARG A 243 9.73 24.24 -5.40
N HIS A 244 8.63 23.84 -6.05
CA HIS A 244 8.67 23.51 -7.47
C HIS A 244 8.94 24.76 -8.33
N HIS A 245 8.53 25.93 -7.85
CA HIS A 245 8.78 27.20 -8.53
C HIS A 245 10.24 27.68 -8.37
N ARG A 246 10.88 27.44 -7.21
CA ARG A 246 12.30 27.80 -7.00
C ARG A 246 13.28 26.97 -7.84
N HIS A 247 12.96 25.72 -8.20
CA HIS A 247 13.78 24.93 -9.12
C HIS A 247 13.50 25.21 -10.61
N GLY A 248 12.35 25.80 -10.95
CA GLY A 248 11.99 26.18 -12.34
C GLY A 248 12.44 27.59 -12.77
N MET A 249 12.75 28.47 -11.82
CA MET A 249 13.18 29.86 -12.07
C MET A 249 14.70 30.09 -11.94
N GLY A 250 15.50 29.04 -12.10
CA GLY A 250 16.93 29.18 -12.38
C GLY A 250 17.17 29.64 -13.83
N LEU A 251 16.62 30.79 -14.21
CA LEU A 251 16.92 31.43 -15.49
C LEU A 251 18.42 31.75 -15.54
N LYS A 252 19.08 31.18 -16.56
CA LYS A 252 20.39 31.62 -17.05
C LYS A 252 20.42 33.15 -17.14
N SER A 253 21.31 33.77 -16.38
CA SER A 253 21.82 35.11 -16.70
C SER A 253 23.20 34.93 -17.34
N PRO A 254 23.43 35.40 -18.58
CA PRO A 254 24.76 35.44 -19.16
C PRO A 254 25.50 36.72 -18.73
N GLY A 255 26.69 36.56 -18.16
CA GLY A 255 27.70 37.62 -18.12
C GLY A 255 28.07 38.13 -16.73
N GLY A 256 29.36 38.02 -16.40
CA GLY A 256 29.96 38.65 -15.22
C GLY A 256 31.10 37.84 -14.62
N SER A 257 32.24 37.80 -15.32
CA SER A 257 33.51 37.27 -14.82
C SER A 257 33.95 37.95 -13.51
N SER A 258 34.39 37.18 -12.52
CA SER A 258 35.56 37.46 -11.66
C SER A 258 35.90 36.26 -10.77
N THR A 259 37.10 35.73 -11.02
CA THR A 259 38.07 35.05 -10.13
C THR A 259 37.74 34.90 -8.63
N SER A 260 37.92 33.68 -8.09
CA SER A 260 38.94 33.36 -7.06
C SER A 260 38.53 32.22 -6.10
N THR A 261 39.42 31.22 -6.02
CA THR A 261 39.79 30.38 -4.85
C THR A 261 38.78 29.43 -4.19
N HIS A 262 39.03 28.12 -4.41
CA HIS A 262 39.29 27.07 -3.39
C HIS A 262 38.60 27.21 -2.01
N LEU A 263 37.81 26.19 -1.62
CA LEU A 263 38.12 25.28 -0.49
C LEU A 263 36.97 24.31 -0.17
N ASN A 264 37.31 23.02 -0.28
CA ASN A 264 36.91 21.83 0.48
C ASN A 264 35.55 21.75 1.21
N CYS A 265 34.84 20.66 0.88
CA CYS A 265 33.88 19.97 1.74
C CYS A 265 34.51 19.51 3.08
N THR A 266 33.83 19.87 4.18
CA THR A 266 33.55 19.13 5.45
C THR A 266 34.57 18.09 5.97
N PRO A 267 34.85 18.04 7.30
CA PRO A 267 33.92 17.33 8.19
C PRO A 267 33.78 17.87 9.64
N GLU A 268 32.66 17.46 10.25
CA GLU A 268 32.46 17.12 11.67
C GLU A 268 32.92 18.07 12.80
N SER A 269 31.98 18.43 13.68
CA SER A 269 32.25 18.52 15.12
C SER A 269 31.05 18.03 15.92
N ILE A 270 31.24 16.87 16.55
CA ILE A 270 30.42 16.32 17.62
C ILE A 270 30.96 16.86 18.97
N ALA A 271 30.02 17.28 19.83
CA ALA A 271 30.01 17.33 21.31
C ALA A 271 31.15 17.99 22.11
N MET A 272 30.80 18.93 23.00
CA MET A 272 30.62 18.67 24.45
C MET A 272 30.36 19.98 25.23
N LEU A 273 29.55 19.82 26.29
CA LEU A 273 29.04 20.78 27.30
C LEU A 273 27.83 21.62 26.89
#